data_AF-A0A8J6UBJ2-F1
#
_entry.id   AF-A0A8J6UBJ2-F1
#
_cell.length_a   1.000
_cell.length_b   1.000
_cell.length_c   1.000
_cell.angle_alpha   90.00
_cell.angle_beta   90.00
_cell.angle_gamma   90.00
#
_symmetry.space_group_name_H-M   'P 1'
#
loop_
_entity.id
_entity.type
_entity.pdbx_description
1 polymer ?
#
loop_
_entity_poly.entity_id
_entity_poly.type
_entity_poly.pdbx_seq_one_letter_code
_entity_poly.pdbx_strand_id
1 'polypeptide(L)'
;MASLQSIDELFISKLNGVLENNYHQERFGVSELAESLGVSRSKLHRKLSEIKGVSASQYIKCFRLEKGYALLKSNSSTVSEVAYSVGFSSPSYFTKCFHKRYKCSPIEVKHKPELEVNIEEHPGMPGQASLWSFKKGIFLGVLVVLFGAGTYLVGYIVPDNEGLKQVTLAVLPFKTLSSNPSDKYFSDGVMDVILSNLSKIEGIHVISRTTMEQYRETSKTIPEITKELGISHILEASVQKQTDKVRIVVQLIDAKHDVHIWSDDYERHYDDIFSMQSDIAKKVVEQLELTLSPTDDKKITESPTKNFEAYNLYLKGRYFLDRRTEADLKWSVKYFEEAIALDSLYAIAYAGLGASYITLAGRGWYPREEGFQKGKMYSEKALAIDENISLAYTVLGAGYYWHDWDWKQAENKLQQSIYIDPSNETAHYFYAELLNVLGRNKEAREHINLAKKFSPISQLIYKTSNIIYYNNHEFEKAIEDSEKVIELGGVSFHNRFDIYVKQHKYDKAIEVLKVRCSIFNEDPEIVDKIYEASGIEGAIKWFIDRTLGSQPNGYYDKARLCMLIGDIKSALDLLEKSYEFRNLNFPRIKHDIIFQPLKSEPRFKALVDKLNME
;
A
#
# COMPACT_ATOMS: atom_id res chain seq x y z
N MET A 1 16.83 52.12 9.40
CA MET A 1 17.30 50.79 8.95
C MET A 1 16.29 49.77 9.44
N ALA A 2 15.40 49.29 8.57
CA ALA A 2 14.45 48.23 8.91
C ALA A 2 15.08 46.89 8.51
N SER A 3 15.23 45.98 9.46
CA SER A 3 15.75 44.62 9.20
C SER A 3 14.74 43.85 8.34
N LEU A 4 15.18 43.32 7.19
CA LEU A 4 14.43 42.35 6.41
C LEU A 4 14.20 41.10 7.28
N GLN A 5 12.93 40.82 7.64
CA GLN A 5 12.58 39.57 8.32
C GLN A 5 12.85 38.38 7.41
N SER A 6 13.41 37.31 7.97
CA SER A 6 13.68 36.09 7.22
C SER A 6 12.37 35.40 6.82
N ILE A 7 12.40 34.60 5.74
CA ILE A 7 11.24 33.81 5.28
C ILE A 7 10.71 32.89 6.39
N ASP A 8 11.59 32.41 7.27
CA ASP A 8 11.22 31.54 8.38
C ASP A 8 10.59 32.32 9.54
N GLU A 9 11.02 33.56 9.80
CA GLU A 9 10.34 34.45 10.76
C GLU A 9 8.91 34.78 10.32
N LEU A 10 8.71 35.05 9.02
CA LEU A 10 7.39 35.29 8.45
C LEU A 10 6.49 34.05 8.54
N PHE A 11 7.06 32.86 8.32
CA PHE A 11 6.33 31.60 8.46
C PHE A 11 5.89 31.36 9.91
N ILE A 12 6.79 31.52 10.88
CA ILE A 12 6.47 31.36 12.30
C ILE A 12 5.46 32.43 12.77
N SER A 13 5.59 33.67 12.30
CA SER A 13 4.63 34.74 12.60
C SER A 13 3.22 34.41 12.11
N LYS A 14 3.08 33.97 10.85
CA LYS A 14 1.79 33.53 10.29
C LYS A 14 1.21 32.34 11.06
N LEU A 15 2.06 31.36 11.39
CA LEU A 15 1.68 30.18 12.16
C LEU A 15 1.17 30.53 13.55
N ASN A 16 1.86 31.41 14.27
CA ASN A 16 1.42 31.87 15.59
C ASN A 16 0.11 32.67 15.50
N GLY A 17 -0.07 33.48 14.44
CA GLY A 17 -1.34 34.19 14.22
C GLY A 17 -2.53 33.26 14.01
N VAL A 18 -2.35 32.14 13.29
CA VAL A 18 -3.39 31.11 13.15
C VAL A 18 -3.67 30.44 14.50
N LEU A 19 -2.62 30.10 15.26
CA LEU A 19 -2.79 29.48 16.57
C LEU A 19 -3.46 30.39 17.59
N GLU A 20 -3.14 31.68 17.60
CA GLU A 20 -3.75 32.66 18.51
C GLU A 20 -5.28 32.68 18.37
N ASN A 21 -5.79 32.52 17.15
CA ASN A 21 -7.22 32.54 16.88
C ASN A 21 -7.93 31.20 17.13
N ASN A 22 -7.19 30.09 17.30
CA ASN A 22 -7.78 28.75 17.31
C ASN A 22 -7.31 27.84 18.47
N TYR A 23 -6.38 28.28 19.31
CA TYR A 23 -5.79 27.42 20.35
C TYR A 23 -6.82 26.86 21.34
N HIS A 24 -7.92 27.58 21.59
CA HIS A 24 -9.00 27.21 22.49
C HIS A 24 -9.87 26.05 21.97
N GLN A 25 -9.82 25.74 20.67
CA GLN A 25 -10.65 24.69 20.07
C GLN A 25 -9.99 23.32 20.22
N GLU A 26 -10.61 22.39 20.95
CA GLU A 26 -10.07 21.04 21.16
C GLU A 26 -9.75 20.30 19.84
N ARG A 27 -10.67 20.40 18.87
CA ARG A 27 -10.57 19.74 17.55
C ARG A 27 -9.53 20.35 16.61
N PHE A 28 -9.00 21.53 16.93
CA PHE A 28 -8.00 22.20 16.09
C PHE A 28 -6.62 21.56 16.29
N GLY A 29 -6.20 20.72 15.35
CA GLY A 29 -4.97 19.95 15.37
C GLY A 29 -4.03 20.27 14.20
N VAL A 30 -3.20 19.30 13.83
CA VAL A 30 -2.16 19.47 12.80
C VAL A 30 -2.78 19.65 11.40
N SER A 31 -3.91 19.00 11.14
CA SER A 31 -4.60 19.09 9.84
C SER A 31 -5.17 20.48 9.61
N GLU A 32 -5.88 21.00 10.61
CA GLU A 32 -6.57 22.30 10.58
C GLU A 32 -5.55 23.45 10.55
N LEU A 33 -4.43 23.32 11.27
CA LEU A 33 -3.32 24.27 11.21
C LEU A 33 -2.67 24.28 9.82
N ALA A 34 -2.45 23.12 9.21
CA ALA A 34 -1.84 23.02 7.89
C ALA A 34 -2.74 23.61 6.81
N GLU A 35 -4.04 23.30 6.87
CA GLU A 35 -5.08 23.85 5.99
C GLU A 35 -5.17 25.38 6.11
N SER A 36 -5.25 25.90 7.33
CA SER A 36 -5.29 27.36 7.61
C SER A 36 -4.03 28.10 7.10
N LEU A 37 -2.91 27.40 7.00
CA LEU A 37 -1.66 27.94 6.47
C LEU A 37 -1.52 27.79 4.95
N GLY A 38 -2.38 27.01 4.30
CA GLY A 38 -2.33 26.68 2.88
C GLY A 38 -1.15 25.75 2.54
N VAL A 39 -0.78 24.86 3.45
CA VAL A 39 0.35 23.92 3.28
C VAL A 39 -0.06 22.49 3.62
N SER A 40 0.65 21.49 3.09
CA SER A 40 0.43 20.11 3.50
C SER A 40 0.95 19.84 4.92
N ARG A 41 0.37 18.86 5.62
CA ARG A 41 0.82 18.43 6.96
C ARG A 41 2.31 18.09 7.00
N SER A 42 2.80 17.39 5.97
CA SER A 42 4.23 17.04 5.86
C SER A 42 5.12 18.27 5.67
N LYS A 43 4.67 19.28 4.93
CA LYS A 43 5.40 20.54 4.75
C LYS A 43 5.46 21.37 6.03
N LEU A 44 4.34 21.44 6.77
CA LEU A 44 4.28 22.06 8.09
C LEU A 44 5.23 21.38 9.06
N HIS A 45 5.20 20.05 9.13
CA HIS A 45 6.08 19.27 10.00
C HIS A 45 7.56 19.46 9.64
N ARG A 46 7.91 19.38 8.36
CA ARG A 46 9.29 19.58 7.89
C ARG A 46 9.80 20.97 8.26
N LYS A 47 9.03 22.03 8.00
CA LYS A 47 9.41 23.40 8.34
C LYS A 47 9.57 23.60 9.86
N LEU A 48 8.66 23.09 10.68
CA LEU A 48 8.78 23.20 12.14
C LEU A 48 9.96 22.38 12.71
N SER A 49 10.23 21.20 12.14
CA SER A 49 11.39 20.39 12.52
C SER A 49 12.70 21.08 12.14
N GLU A 50 12.75 21.77 11.00
CA GLU A 50 13.93 22.48 10.52
C GLU A 50 14.18 23.77 11.31
N ILE A 51 13.14 24.58 11.54
CA ILE A 51 13.26 25.89 12.20
C ILE A 51 13.36 25.74 13.72
N LYS A 52 12.62 24.79 14.30
CA LYS A 52 12.38 24.69 15.75
C LYS A 52 12.71 23.31 16.33
N GLY A 53 13.09 22.32 15.54
CA GLY A 53 13.44 20.99 16.06
C GLY A 53 12.27 20.21 16.67
N VAL A 54 11.01 20.60 16.39
CA VAL A 54 9.81 20.00 16.98
C VAL A 54 8.79 19.60 15.92
N SER A 55 7.96 18.61 16.25
CA SER A 55 6.82 18.25 15.40
C SER A 55 5.72 19.32 15.46
N ALA A 56 4.85 19.34 14.45
CA ALA A 56 3.68 20.23 14.44
C ALA A 56 2.74 20.01 15.64
N SER A 57 2.54 18.76 16.06
CA SER A 57 1.71 18.44 17.23
C SER A 57 2.36 18.86 18.55
N GLN A 58 3.69 18.77 18.65
CA GLN A 58 4.44 19.29 19.80
C GLN A 58 4.35 20.81 19.86
N TYR A 59 4.49 21.50 18.72
CA TYR A 59 4.41 22.96 18.65
C TYR A 59 3.05 23.49 19.12
N ILE A 60 1.94 22.92 18.60
CA ILE A 60 0.57 23.27 19.03
C ILE A 60 0.40 23.07 20.54
N LYS A 61 0.88 21.94 21.06
CA LYS A 61 0.77 21.61 22.48
C LYS A 61 1.55 22.60 23.35
N CYS A 62 2.78 22.96 22.94
CA CYS A 62 3.59 23.95 23.64
C CYS A 62 2.90 25.32 23.66
N PHE A 63 2.33 25.74 22.53
CA PHE A 63 1.59 27.00 22.43
C PHE A 63 0.38 27.03 23.39
N ARG A 64 -0.41 25.96 23.43
CA ARG A 64 -1.55 25.82 24.36
C ARG A 64 -1.11 25.85 25.84
N LEU A 65 -0.01 25.17 26.16
CA LEU A 65 0.55 25.17 27.52
C LEU A 65 1.01 26.57 27.96
N GLU A 66 1.57 27.36 27.04
CA GLU A 66 1.99 28.75 27.32
C GLU A 66 0.79 29.66 27.62
N LYS A 67 -0.27 29.55 26.83
CA LYS A 67 -1.55 30.24 27.12
C LYS A 67 -2.14 29.81 28.45
N GLY A 68 -2.09 28.51 28.74
CA GLY A 68 -2.53 27.96 30.03
C GLY A 68 -1.72 28.50 31.20
N TYR A 69 -0.39 28.58 31.05
CA TYR A 69 0.49 29.16 32.06
C TYR A 69 0.18 30.65 32.33
N ALA A 70 -0.06 31.43 31.28
CA ALA A 70 -0.45 32.84 31.41
C ALA A 70 -1.81 33.02 32.14
N LEU A 71 -2.81 32.19 31.80
CA LEU A 71 -4.13 32.20 32.46
C LEU A 71 -4.07 31.75 33.93
N LEU A 72 -3.14 30.85 34.28
CA LEU A 72 -2.93 30.44 35.67
C LEU A 72 -2.32 31.57 36.51
N LYS A 73 -1.45 32.40 35.91
CA LYS A 73 -0.88 33.58 36.57
C LYS A 73 -1.90 34.70 36.82
N SER A 74 -2.92 34.84 35.98
CA SER A 74 -3.98 35.85 36.18
C SER A 74 -5.02 35.45 37.24
N ASN A 75 -4.90 34.25 37.82
CA ASN A 75 -5.64 33.74 38.98
C ASN A 75 -7.18 33.73 38.87
N SER A 76 -7.74 33.71 37.65
CA SER A 76 -9.18 33.94 37.39
C SER A 76 -10.04 32.69 37.22
N SER A 77 -9.45 31.49 37.07
CA SER A 77 -10.18 30.25 36.69
C SER A 77 -9.62 29.01 37.38
N THR A 78 -10.41 27.93 37.47
CA THR A 78 -9.92 26.62 37.98
C THR A 78 -8.93 25.98 37.00
N VAL A 79 -8.06 25.08 37.47
CA VAL A 79 -7.11 24.37 36.58
C VAL A 79 -7.85 23.58 35.48
N SER A 80 -9.01 23.04 35.80
CA SER A 80 -9.87 22.33 34.84
C SER A 80 -10.44 23.27 33.78
N GLU A 81 -10.94 24.45 34.18
CA GLU A 81 -11.41 25.47 33.23
C GLU A 81 -10.28 25.96 32.32
N VAL A 82 -9.08 26.17 32.87
CA VAL A 82 -7.92 26.57 32.08
C VAL A 82 -7.53 25.48 31.07
N ALA A 83 -7.57 24.21 31.47
CA ALA A 83 -7.25 23.11 30.56
C ALA A 83 -8.18 23.08 29.34
N TYR A 84 -9.49 23.21 29.57
CA TYR A 84 -10.46 23.23 28.48
C TYR A 84 -10.41 24.52 27.66
N SER A 85 -10.21 25.69 28.30
CA SER A 85 -10.17 26.98 27.59
C SER A 85 -8.96 27.11 26.67
N VAL A 86 -7.90 26.33 26.88
CA VAL A 86 -6.74 26.26 25.98
C VAL A 86 -6.75 25.02 25.09
N GLY A 87 -7.89 24.33 24.97
CA GLY A 87 -8.11 23.26 23.99
C GLY A 87 -7.48 21.89 24.33
N PHE A 88 -7.31 21.56 25.62
CA PHE A 88 -7.02 20.18 26.05
C PHE A 88 -8.31 19.39 26.27
N SER A 89 -8.29 18.11 25.90
CA SER A 89 -9.43 17.19 26.05
C SER A 89 -9.67 16.70 27.47
N SER A 90 -8.68 16.84 28.38
CA SER A 90 -8.87 16.57 29.80
C SER A 90 -7.90 17.34 30.71
N PRO A 91 -8.32 17.74 31.93
CA PRO A 91 -7.46 18.38 32.93
C PRO A 91 -6.29 17.49 33.38
N SER A 92 -6.50 16.17 33.43
CA SER A 92 -5.46 15.19 33.80
C SER A 92 -4.33 15.16 32.76
N TYR A 93 -4.68 15.17 31.47
CA TYR A 93 -3.69 15.21 30.40
C TYR A 93 -2.96 16.56 30.33
N PHE A 94 -3.68 17.67 30.53
CA PHE A 94 -3.09 19.00 30.67
C PHE A 94 -2.06 19.04 31.79
N THR A 95 -2.42 18.57 32.99
CA THR A 95 -1.53 18.54 34.17
C THR A 95 -0.27 17.72 33.91
N LYS A 96 -0.40 16.54 33.29
CA LYS A 96 0.75 15.70 32.91
C LYS A 96 1.69 16.42 31.94
N CYS A 97 1.14 17.08 30.92
CA CYS A 97 1.93 17.82 29.93
C CYS A 97 2.58 19.07 30.53
N PHE A 98 1.86 19.77 31.41
CA PHE A 98 2.34 20.96 32.11
C PHE A 98 3.50 20.62 33.04
N HIS A 99 3.38 19.56 33.85
CA HIS A 99 4.46 19.09 34.71
C HIS A 99 5.70 18.65 33.90
N LYS A 100 5.49 17.97 32.76
CA LYS A 100 6.60 17.60 31.88
C LYS A 100 7.38 18.82 31.36
N ARG A 101 6.68 19.92 31.08
CA ARG A 101 7.22 21.14 30.46
C ARG A 101 7.82 22.14 31.47
N TYR A 102 7.14 22.36 32.59
CA TYR A 102 7.45 23.38 33.58
C TYR A 102 8.03 22.81 34.88
N LYS A 103 8.10 21.48 35.02
CA LYS A 103 8.59 20.77 36.22
C LYS A 103 7.85 21.15 37.52
N CYS A 104 6.64 21.70 37.39
CA CYS A 104 5.73 22.02 38.47
C CYS A 104 4.29 21.73 38.04
N SER A 105 3.38 21.65 39.01
CA SER A 105 1.96 21.49 38.76
C SER A 105 1.29 22.83 38.42
N PRO A 106 0.20 22.82 37.64
CA PRO A 106 -0.62 24.01 37.38
C PRO A 106 -1.13 24.69 38.67
N ILE A 107 -1.40 23.90 39.71
CA ILE A 107 -1.88 24.36 41.02
C ILE A 107 -0.79 25.19 41.73
N GLU A 108 0.46 24.75 41.67
CA GLU A 108 1.59 25.48 42.28
C GLU A 108 1.80 26.84 41.60
N VAL A 109 1.70 26.93 40.28
CA VAL A 109 1.79 28.20 39.53
C VAL A 109 0.65 29.15 39.91
N LYS A 110 -0.56 28.61 40.12
CA LYS A 110 -1.73 29.41 40.53
C LYS A 110 -1.58 29.97 41.95
N HIS A 111 -1.03 29.20 42.89
CA HIS A 111 -0.88 29.64 44.29
C HIS A 111 0.38 30.44 44.58
N LYS A 112 1.41 30.37 43.73
CA LYS A 112 2.66 31.12 43.85
C LYS A 112 3.03 31.76 42.49
N PRO A 113 2.38 32.88 42.10
CA PRO A 113 2.60 33.53 40.80
C PRO A 113 4.04 34.01 40.58
N GLU A 114 4.76 34.23 41.68
CA GLU A 114 6.17 34.65 41.74
C GLU A 114 7.18 33.50 41.57
N LEU A 115 6.72 32.26 41.35
CA LEU A 115 7.61 31.16 40.97
C LEU A 115 8.30 31.48 39.62
N GLU A 116 9.57 31.87 39.69
CA GLU A 116 10.49 31.82 38.55
C GLU A 116 10.75 30.36 38.20
N VAL A 117 9.92 29.83 37.30
CA VAL A 117 10.11 28.48 36.77
C VAL A 117 11.29 28.54 35.79
N ASN A 118 12.35 27.78 36.08
CA ASN A 118 13.50 27.66 35.19
C ASN A 118 13.05 26.92 33.91
N ILE A 119 12.78 27.68 32.85
CA ILE A 119 12.35 27.13 31.56
C ILE A 119 13.61 26.54 30.91
N GLU A 120 13.76 25.21 30.91
CA GLU A 120 14.72 24.60 29.99
C GLU A 120 14.38 25.06 28.55
N GLU A 121 15.32 25.77 27.93
CA GLU A 121 15.26 26.15 26.52
C GLU A 121 15.41 24.88 25.67
N HIS A 122 14.28 24.22 25.39
CA HIS A 122 14.17 23.33 24.25
C HIS A 122 13.84 24.14 23.00
N PRO A 123 14.41 23.78 21.83
CA PRO A 123 14.26 24.56 20.60
C PRO A 123 12.77 24.63 20.27
N GLY A 124 12.24 25.84 20.08
CA GLY A 124 10.79 25.99 19.96
C GLY A 124 10.20 27.38 20.11
N MET A 125 10.74 28.26 20.96
CA MET A 125 9.98 29.45 21.35
C MET A 125 10.05 30.63 20.34
N PRO A 126 8.97 31.42 20.22
CA PRO A 126 8.98 32.76 19.64
C PRO A 126 9.57 33.77 20.64
N GLY A 127 10.49 34.61 20.17
CA GLY A 127 11.04 35.71 20.97
C GLY A 127 10.00 36.80 21.22
N GLN A 128 10.01 37.37 22.42
CA GLN A 128 9.23 38.54 22.80
C GLN A 128 9.49 39.69 21.83
N ALA A 129 8.44 40.20 21.19
CA ALA A 129 8.48 41.49 20.51
C ALA A 129 7.21 42.29 20.87
N SER A 130 7.39 43.15 21.88
CA SER A 130 6.84 44.50 22.06
C SER A 130 5.57 44.91 21.30
N LEU A 131 4.56 45.31 22.08
CA LEU A 131 3.40 46.11 21.68
C LEU A 131 3.79 47.36 20.88
N TRP A 132 3.18 47.58 19.69
CA TRP A 132 2.74 48.93 19.27
C TRP A 132 1.69 48.97 18.15
N SER A 133 0.96 50.08 18.14
CA SER A 133 -0.40 50.40 17.64
C SER A 133 -0.66 50.50 16.12
N PHE A 134 -1.85 50.00 15.74
CA PHE A 134 -2.99 50.66 15.06
C PHE A 134 -2.88 51.37 13.69
N LYS A 135 -3.85 50.99 12.82
CA LYS A 135 -4.49 51.66 11.66
C LYS A 135 -3.76 51.70 10.30
N LYS A 136 -4.31 50.95 9.33
CA LYS A 136 -5.29 51.44 8.33
C LYS A 136 -5.86 50.29 7.48
N GLY A 137 -7.13 49.95 7.70
CA GLY A 137 -8.02 49.43 6.65
C GLY A 137 -8.27 50.55 5.62
N ILE A 138 -8.68 50.27 4.38
CA ILE A 138 -10.09 49.96 4.08
C ILE A 138 -10.24 49.29 2.70
N PHE A 139 -9.16 49.03 1.95
CA PHE A 139 -9.29 48.56 0.56
C PHE A 139 -9.44 47.03 0.39
N LEU A 140 -9.14 46.23 1.42
CA LEU A 140 -9.16 44.76 1.32
C LEU A 140 -10.53 44.13 1.58
N GLY A 141 -11.45 44.86 2.23
CA GLY A 141 -12.76 44.32 2.64
C GLY A 141 -13.71 44.03 1.48
N VAL A 142 -13.64 44.78 0.39
CA VAL A 142 -14.60 44.66 -0.73
C VAL A 142 -14.28 43.44 -1.61
N LEU A 143 -13.01 43.04 -1.74
CA LEU A 143 -12.61 41.85 -2.50
C LEU A 143 -12.94 40.55 -1.76
N VAL A 144 -12.86 40.54 -0.42
CA VAL A 144 -13.20 39.37 0.39
C VAL A 144 -14.70 39.10 0.39
N VAL A 145 -15.53 40.15 0.35
CA VAL A 145 -16.99 39.99 0.30
C VAL A 145 -17.47 39.50 -1.08
N LEU A 146 -16.85 39.94 -2.17
CA LEU A 146 -17.18 39.45 -3.52
C LEU A 146 -16.68 38.02 -3.76
N PHE A 147 -15.52 37.65 -3.21
CA PHE A 147 -15.02 36.28 -3.27
C PHE A 147 -15.83 35.34 -2.37
N GLY A 148 -16.23 35.80 -1.18
CA GLY A 148 -17.09 35.09 -0.25
C GLY A 148 -18.49 34.81 -0.82
N ALA A 149 -19.09 35.78 -1.52
CA ALA A 149 -20.39 35.62 -2.17
C ALA A 149 -20.32 34.64 -3.35
N GLY A 150 -19.21 34.63 -4.11
CA GLY A 150 -18.96 33.65 -5.17
C GLY A 150 -18.81 32.22 -4.63
N THR A 151 -18.10 32.04 -3.51
CA THR A 151 -17.98 30.71 -2.85
C THR A 151 -19.29 30.26 -2.22
N TYR A 152 -20.10 31.18 -1.69
CA TYR A 152 -21.37 30.87 -1.04
C TYR A 152 -22.46 30.44 -2.04
N LEU A 153 -22.45 30.98 -3.26
CA LEU A 153 -23.36 30.58 -4.34
C LEU A 153 -22.94 29.28 -5.05
N VAL A 154 -21.65 28.98 -5.15
CA VAL A 154 -21.16 27.69 -5.70
C VAL A 154 -21.42 26.54 -4.72
N GLY A 155 -21.31 26.77 -3.40
CA GLY A 155 -21.63 25.77 -2.37
C GLY A 155 -23.10 25.39 -2.24
N TYR A 156 -24.03 26.12 -2.87
CA TYR A 156 -25.46 25.80 -2.89
C TYR A 156 -25.92 25.15 -4.20
N ILE A 157 -25.11 25.20 -5.26
CA ILE A 157 -25.45 24.68 -6.60
C ILE A 157 -24.64 23.42 -6.94
N VAL A 158 -23.56 23.14 -6.21
CA VAL A 158 -22.87 21.85 -6.26
C VAL A 158 -23.45 20.97 -5.15
N PRO A 159 -24.24 19.93 -5.47
CA PRO A 159 -24.62 18.93 -4.47
C PRO A 159 -23.35 18.38 -3.85
N ASP A 160 -23.32 18.18 -2.53
CA ASP A 160 -22.36 17.28 -1.90
C ASP A 160 -22.39 16.01 -2.72
N ASN A 161 -21.30 15.73 -3.43
CA ASN A 161 -21.13 14.42 -4.03
C ASN A 161 -20.93 13.53 -2.80
N GLU A 162 -22.01 12.93 -2.30
CA GLU A 162 -21.93 11.76 -1.44
C GLU A 162 -21.17 10.70 -2.24
N GLY A 163 -19.84 10.82 -2.27
CA GLY A 163 -18.98 9.74 -2.68
C GLY A 163 -19.32 8.59 -1.76
N LEU A 164 -19.75 7.47 -2.34
CA LEU A 164 -20.09 6.23 -1.66
C LEU A 164 -19.21 6.05 -0.42
N LYS A 165 -19.83 5.84 0.75
CA LYS A 165 -19.15 5.56 2.02
C LYS A 165 -18.17 4.40 1.80
N GLN A 166 -16.89 4.72 1.64
CA GLN A 166 -15.87 3.75 1.25
C GLN A 166 -15.33 3.07 2.52
N VAL A 167 -15.65 1.79 2.69
CA VAL A 167 -15.24 0.97 3.84
C VAL A 167 -13.99 0.19 3.47
N THR A 168 -12.92 0.27 4.26
CA THR A 168 -11.78 -0.66 4.15
C THR A 168 -11.93 -1.78 5.18
N LEU A 169 -12.09 -3.02 4.70
CA LEU A 169 -12.35 -4.22 5.48
C LEU A 169 -11.17 -5.19 5.41
N ALA A 170 -10.66 -5.63 6.55
CA ALA A 170 -9.78 -6.80 6.62
C ALA A 170 -10.61 -8.02 7.03
N VAL A 171 -10.43 -9.15 6.35
CA VAL A 171 -10.92 -10.45 6.82
C VAL A 171 -9.73 -11.18 7.41
N LEU A 172 -9.72 -11.39 8.72
CA LEU A 172 -8.62 -12.12 9.36
C LEU A 172 -8.71 -13.62 9.07
N PRO A 173 -7.58 -14.34 9.04
CA PRO A 173 -7.59 -15.78 8.87
C PRO A 173 -8.50 -16.47 9.88
N PHE A 174 -9.46 -17.25 9.40
CA PHE A 174 -10.45 -17.87 10.26
C PHE A 174 -9.82 -18.88 11.21
N LYS A 175 -10.20 -18.82 12.49
CA LYS A 175 -9.77 -19.77 13.50
C LYS A 175 -10.42 -21.13 13.20
N THR A 176 -9.63 -22.19 13.20
CA THR A 176 -10.16 -23.55 13.04
C THR A 176 -10.38 -24.16 14.42
N LEU A 177 -11.62 -24.48 14.77
CA LEU A 177 -11.99 -25.09 16.06
C LEU A 177 -12.14 -26.62 15.98
N SER A 178 -11.64 -27.22 14.89
CA SER A 178 -11.60 -28.67 14.68
C SER A 178 -10.42 -29.29 15.42
N SER A 179 -10.60 -30.52 15.93
CA SER A 179 -9.53 -31.35 16.48
C SER A 179 -8.60 -31.93 15.40
N ASN A 180 -9.01 -31.87 14.12
CA ASN A 180 -8.22 -32.37 13.01
C ASN A 180 -7.46 -31.22 12.30
N PRO A 181 -6.12 -31.17 12.38
CA PRO A 181 -5.31 -30.16 11.69
C PRO A 181 -5.53 -30.13 10.17
N SER A 182 -6.00 -31.23 9.57
CA SER A 182 -6.28 -31.27 8.14
C SER A 182 -7.47 -30.40 7.75
N ASP A 183 -8.30 -29.90 8.66
CA ASP A 183 -9.47 -29.07 8.31
C ASP A 183 -9.11 -27.60 8.07
N LYS A 184 -7.85 -27.21 8.27
CA LYS A 184 -7.41 -25.83 8.04
C LYS A 184 -7.72 -25.32 6.63
N TYR A 185 -7.52 -26.14 5.60
CA TYR A 185 -7.84 -25.74 4.22
C TYR A 185 -9.32 -25.36 4.06
N PHE A 186 -10.20 -25.98 4.85
CA PHE A 186 -11.64 -25.74 4.77
C PHE A 186 -11.98 -24.37 5.34
N SER A 187 -11.49 -24.05 6.55
CA SER A 187 -11.66 -22.72 7.16
C SER A 187 -11.08 -21.62 6.27
N ASP A 188 -9.89 -21.85 5.72
CA ASP A 188 -9.21 -20.92 4.82
C ASP A 188 -9.94 -20.74 3.49
N GLY A 189 -10.55 -21.82 2.98
CA GLY A 189 -11.36 -21.79 1.78
C GLY A 189 -12.69 -21.06 1.96
N VAL A 190 -13.37 -21.29 3.09
CA VAL A 190 -14.60 -20.57 3.45
C VAL A 190 -14.32 -19.07 3.61
N MET A 191 -13.20 -18.72 4.24
CA MET A 191 -12.72 -17.34 4.33
C MET A 191 -12.52 -16.72 2.93
N ASP A 192 -11.86 -17.43 2.00
CA ASP A 192 -11.60 -16.96 0.63
C ASP A 192 -12.90 -16.64 -0.12
N VAL A 193 -13.92 -17.48 0.03
CA VAL A 193 -15.22 -17.28 -0.63
C VAL A 193 -15.96 -16.07 -0.06
N ILE A 194 -16.01 -15.92 1.27
CA ILE A 194 -16.63 -14.75 1.91
C ILE A 194 -15.89 -13.46 1.52
N LEU A 195 -14.55 -13.50 1.55
CA LEU A 195 -13.70 -12.40 1.11
C LEU A 195 -14.00 -12.03 -0.35
N SER A 196 -14.09 -13.02 -1.24
CA SER A 196 -14.40 -12.80 -2.66
C SER A 196 -15.80 -12.21 -2.86
N ASN A 197 -16.81 -12.68 -2.13
CA ASN A 197 -18.15 -12.12 -2.20
C ASN A 197 -18.18 -10.66 -1.75
N LEU A 198 -17.47 -10.31 -0.68
CA LEU A 198 -17.37 -8.93 -0.18
C LEU A 198 -16.57 -8.02 -1.11
N SER A 199 -15.53 -8.54 -1.78
CA SER A 199 -14.66 -7.78 -2.68
C SER A 199 -15.37 -7.24 -3.93
N LYS A 200 -16.45 -7.92 -4.35
CA LYS A 200 -17.28 -7.57 -5.52
C LYS A 200 -18.26 -6.43 -5.24
N ILE A 201 -18.45 -6.04 -3.98
CA ILE A 201 -19.49 -5.12 -3.55
C ILE A 201 -18.96 -3.69 -3.63
N GLU A 202 -19.71 -2.84 -4.32
CA GLU A 202 -19.35 -1.43 -4.45
C GLU A 202 -19.31 -0.75 -3.07
N GLY A 203 -18.27 0.05 -2.83
CA GLY A 203 -18.04 0.72 -1.55
C GLY A 203 -17.22 -0.10 -0.53
N ILE A 204 -17.01 -1.40 -0.73
CA ILE A 204 -16.12 -2.22 0.13
C ILE A 204 -14.73 -2.36 -0.50
N HIS A 205 -13.70 -2.08 0.28
CA HIS A 205 -12.29 -2.27 -0.07
C HIS A 205 -11.73 -3.37 0.81
N VAL A 206 -11.61 -4.56 0.25
CA VAL A 206 -11.15 -5.72 1.01
C VAL A 206 -9.64 -5.85 0.92
N ILE A 207 -8.97 -6.00 2.07
CA ILE A 207 -7.54 -6.27 2.08
C ILE A 207 -7.29 -7.71 1.60
N SER A 208 -6.34 -7.86 0.69
CA SER A 208 -5.98 -9.13 0.05
C SER A 208 -5.69 -10.24 1.07
N ARG A 209 -6.13 -11.46 0.74
CA ARG A 209 -5.93 -12.66 1.56
C ARG A 209 -4.47 -12.92 1.91
N THR A 210 -3.56 -12.80 0.94
CA THR A 210 -2.12 -13.02 1.15
C THR A 210 -1.52 -12.05 2.17
N THR A 211 -2.02 -10.82 2.23
CA THR A 211 -1.65 -9.84 3.27
C THR A 211 -2.17 -10.31 4.63
N MET A 212 -3.43 -10.76 4.69
CA MET A 212 -4.07 -11.20 5.94
C MET A 212 -3.45 -12.48 6.51
N GLU A 213 -2.88 -13.34 5.67
CA GLU A 213 -2.20 -14.56 6.10
C GLU A 213 -1.04 -14.28 7.09
N GLN A 214 -0.37 -13.13 6.97
CA GLN A 214 0.70 -12.74 7.89
C GLN A 214 0.22 -12.48 9.32
N TYR A 215 -1.10 -12.34 9.52
CA TYR A 215 -1.71 -12.08 10.82
C TYR A 215 -2.32 -13.33 11.46
N ARG A 216 -2.21 -14.52 10.86
CA ARG A 216 -2.86 -15.75 11.35
C ARG A 216 -2.52 -16.11 12.80
N GLU A 217 -1.24 -15.96 13.16
CA GLU A 217 -0.71 -16.29 14.48
C GLU A 217 -0.06 -15.07 15.12
N THR A 218 -0.59 -13.89 14.80
CA THR A 218 -0.03 -12.63 15.30
C THR A 218 -0.35 -12.43 16.77
N SER A 219 0.59 -11.85 17.51
CA SER A 219 0.36 -11.30 18.85
C SER A 219 -0.08 -9.83 18.82
N LYS A 220 -0.18 -9.22 17.62
CA LYS A 220 -0.63 -7.85 17.45
C LYS A 220 -2.10 -7.70 17.82
N THR A 221 -2.42 -6.61 18.49
CA THR A 221 -3.78 -6.19 18.81
C THR A 221 -4.49 -5.62 17.58
N ILE A 222 -5.82 -5.62 17.58
CA ILE A 222 -6.64 -5.02 16.50
C ILE A 222 -6.18 -3.59 16.18
N PRO A 223 -6.00 -2.67 17.15
CA PRO A 223 -5.52 -1.32 16.87
C PRO A 223 -4.14 -1.26 16.19
N GLU A 224 -3.24 -2.21 16.47
CA GLU A 224 -1.93 -2.28 15.80
C GLU A 224 -2.07 -2.72 14.34
N ILE A 225 -2.90 -3.74 14.09
CA ILE A 225 -3.24 -4.22 12.74
C ILE A 225 -3.92 -3.09 11.96
N THR A 226 -4.85 -2.37 12.59
CA THR A 226 -5.54 -1.19 12.04
C THR A 226 -4.56 -0.14 11.58
N LYS A 227 -3.60 0.21 12.44
CA LYS A 227 -2.59 1.24 12.15
C LYS A 227 -1.66 0.84 11.02
N GLU A 228 -1.28 -0.44 10.97
CA GLU A 228 -0.36 -0.97 9.96
C GLU A 228 -1.01 -1.04 8.57
N LEU A 229 -2.28 -1.44 8.51
CA LEU A 229 -2.99 -1.69 7.25
C LEU A 229 -3.87 -0.52 6.79
N GLY A 230 -4.15 0.45 7.66
CA GLY A 230 -5.06 1.57 7.35
C GLY A 230 -6.50 1.13 7.15
N ILE A 231 -6.94 0.10 7.87
CA ILE A 231 -8.29 -0.48 7.76
C ILE A 231 -9.29 0.24 8.66
N SER A 232 -10.57 0.13 8.32
CA SER A 232 -11.67 0.70 9.11
C SER A 232 -12.44 -0.36 9.90
N HIS A 233 -12.49 -1.58 9.37
CA HIS A 233 -13.26 -2.68 9.94
C HIS A 233 -12.47 -3.99 9.84
N ILE A 234 -12.73 -4.90 10.77
CA ILE A 234 -12.20 -6.27 10.77
C ILE A 234 -13.35 -7.26 10.83
N LEU A 235 -13.31 -8.27 9.97
CA LEU A 235 -14.12 -9.48 10.07
C LEU A 235 -13.25 -10.60 10.64
N GLU A 236 -13.64 -11.11 11.81
CA GLU A 236 -13.07 -12.34 12.36
C GLU A 236 -14.12 -13.45 12.27
N ALA A 237 -13.67 -14.69 12.05
CA ALA A 237 -14.54 -15.83 12.23
C ALA A 237 -13.79 -17.04 12.77
N SER A 238 -14.56 -17.96 13.31
CA SER A 238 -14.12 -19.30 13.64
C SER A 238 -15.00 -20.32 12.92
N VAL A 239 -14.38 -21.36 12.40
CA VAL A 239 -15.04 -22.42 11.63
C VAL A 239 -14.81 -23.74 12.34
N GLN A 240 -15.91 -24.47 12.52
CA GLN A 240 -15.90 -25.83 13.02
C GLN A 240 -16.57 -26.74 11.99
N LYS A 241 -15.79 -27.66 11.44
CA LYS A 241 -16.27 -28.72 10.56
C LYS A 241 -16.72 -29.91 11.40
N GLN A 242 -17.93 -30.42 11.16
CA GLN A 242 -18.49 -31.61 11.82
C GLN A 242 -18.76 -32.71 10.79
N THR A 243 -19.39 -33.82 11.17
CA THR A 243 -19.59 -34.95 10.23
C THR A 243 -20.49 -34.60 9.04
N ASP A 244 -21.53 -33.81 9.25
CA ASP A 244 -22.58 -33.45 8.28
C ASP A 244 -22.91 -31.94 8.27
N LYS A 245 -22.29 -31.19 9.18
CA LYS A 245 -22.58 -29.76 9.40
C LYS A 245 -21.31 -28.91 9.45
N VAL A 246 -21.51 -27.61 9.24
CA VAL A 246 -20.52 -26.57 9.51
C VAL A 246 -21.12 -25.59 10.48
N ARG A 247 -20.31 -25.20 11.47
CA ARG A 247 -20.60 -24.06 12.34
C ARG A 247 -19.61 -22.94 12.08
N ILE A 248 -20.11 -21.73 11.83
CA ILE A 248 -19.32 -20.51 11.65
C ILE A 248 -19.79 -19.48 12.67
N VAL A 249 -18.89 -19.06 13.55
CA VAL A 249 -19.11 -17.90 14.42
C VAL A 249 -18.33 -16.76 13.84
N VAL A 250 -19.01 -15.68 13.47
CA VAL A 250 -18.44 -14.52 12.77
C VAL A 250 -18.70 -13.26 13.56
N GLN A 251 -17.76 -12.33 13.53
CA GLN A 251 -17.88 -11.02 14.18
C GLN A 251 -17.28 -9.92 13.32
N LEU A 252 -17.96 -8.78 13.30
CA LEU A 252 -17.53 -7.56 12.65
C LEU A 252 -17.16 -6.51 13.72
N ILE A 253 -15.98 -5.92 13.56
CA ILE A 253 -15.37 -5.04 14.56
C ILE A 253 -15.04 -3.69 13.91
N ASP A 254 -15.41 -2.58 14.56
CA ASP A 254 -14.87 -1.26 14.27
C ASP A 254 -13.39 -1.25 14.68
N ALA A 255 -12.52 -1.20 13.69
CA ALA A 255 -11.08 -1.38 13.90
C ALA A 255 -10.42 -0.15 14.57
N LYS A 256 -11.07 1.02 14.54
CA LYS A 256 -10.57 2.28 15.09
C LYS A 256 -10.86 2.39 16.59
N HIS A 257 -12.03 1.92 17.02
CA HIS A 257 -12.46 1.99 18.41
C HIS A 257 -12.35 0.65 19.15
N ASP A 258 -12.02 -0.43 18.44
CA ASP A 258 -11.96 -1.80 18.97
C ASP A 258 -13.31 -2.22 19.58
N VAL A 259 -14.40 -1.94 18.83
CA VAL A 259 -15.78 -2.17 19.26
C VAL A 259 -16.43 -3.22 18.37
N HIS A 260 -17.01 -4.26 18.97
CA HIS A 260 -17.82 -5.24 18.25
C HIS A 260 -19.11 -4.57 17.76
N ILE A 261 -19.30 -4.54 16.44
CA ILE A 261 -20.50 -4.02 15.78
C ILE A 261 -21.56 -5.12 15.73
N TRP A 262 -21.13 -6.32 15.38
CA TRP A 262 -22.01 -7.47 15.15
C TRP A 262 -21.27 -8.78 15.43
N SER A 263 -22.02 -9.77 15.90
CA SER A 263 -21.55 -11.15 16.09
C SER A 263 -22.74 -12.09 15.90
N ASP A 264 -22.54 -13.20 15.21
CA ASP A 264 -23.59 -14.18 14.97
C ASP A 264 -23.01 -15.60 14.79
N ASP A 265 -23.88 -16.60 14.96
CA ASP A 265 -23.54 -18.03 14.93
C ASP A 265 -24.41 -18.76 13.91
N TYR A 266 -23.76 -19.33 12.91
CA TYR A 266 -24.40 -20.06 11.83
C TYR A 266 -24.06 -21.54 11.94
N GLU A 267 -25.06 -22.39 12.15
CA GLU A 267 -24.94 -23.85 12.02
C GLU A 267 -25.85 -24.34 10.90
N ARG A 268 -25.27 -25.00 9.89
CA ARG A 268 -25.98 -25.50 8.70
C ARG A 268 -25.43 -26.84 8.22
N HIS A 269 -26.24 -27.60 7.48
CA HIS A 269 -25.79 -28.80 6.78
C HIS A 269 -24.85 -28.41 5.63
N TYR A 270 -23.99 -29.32 5.17
CA TYR A 270 -23.06 -29.04 4.07
C TYR A 270 -23.75 -28.59 2.77
N ASP A 271 -24.96 -29.09 2.52
CA ASP A 271 -25.75 -28.73 1.34
C ASP A 271 -26.16 -27.24 1.34
N ASP A 272 -26.18 -26.61 2.51
CA ASP A 272 -26.57 -25.21 2.71
C ASP A 272 -25.35 -24.29 2.91
N ILE A 273 -24.12 -24.75 2.63
CA ILE A 273 -22.93 -23.95 2.90
C ILE A 273 -22.88 -22.65 2.08
N PHE A 274 -23.36 -22.68 0.83
CA PHE A 274 -23.35 -21.53 -0.05
C PHE A 274 -24.38 -20.48 0.35
N SER A 275 -25.58 -20.90 0.76
CA SER A 275 -26.59 -19.98 1.29
C SER A 275 -26.10 -19.35 2.60
N MET A 276 -25.46 -20.13 3.48
CA MET A 276 -24.83 -19.60 4.70
C MET A 276 -23.75 -18.55 4.40
N GLN A 277 -22.85 -18.79 3.44
CA GLN A 277 -21.83 -17.81 3.04
C GLN A 277 -22.46 -16.54 2.44
N SER A 278 -23.52 -16.70 1.66
CA SER A 278 -24.29 -15.59 1.09
C SER A 278 -24.93 -14.74 2.18
N ASP A 279 -25.57 -15.38 3.15
CA ASP A 279 -26.22 -14.73 4.29
C ASP A 279 -25.21 -13.95 5.14
N ILE A 280 -24.03 -14.53 5.41
CA ILE A 280 -22.94 -13.84 6.12
C ILE A 280 -22.50 -12.59 5.35
N ALA A 281 -22.26 -12.70 4.04
CA ALA A 281 -21.83 -11.56 3.23
C ALA A 281 -22.89 -10.44 3.22
N LYS A 282 -24.18 -10.78 3.02
CA LYS A 282 -25.29 -9.81 3.07
C LYS A 282 -25.40 -9.16 4.43
N LYS A 283 -25.24 -9.92 5.51
CA LYS A 283 -25.31 -9.38 6.87
C LYS A 283 -24.17 -8.42 7.14
N VAL A 284 -22.94 -8.71 6.69
CA VAL A 284 -21.81 -7.79 6.78
C VAL A 284 -22.12 -6.47 6.06
N VAL A 285 -22.68 -6.51 4.85
CA VAL A 285 -23.06 -5.30 4.08
C VAL A 285 -24.09 -4.46 4.83
N GLU A 286 -25.11 -5.11 5.39
CA GLU A 286 -26.14 -4.46 6.21
C GLU A 286 -25.52 -3.76 7.43
N GLN A 287 -24.62 -4.44 8.15
CA GLN A 287 -23.95 -3.88 9.33
C GLN A 287 -22.98 -2.75 9.01
N LEU A 288 -22.44 -2.72 7.78
CA LEU A 288 -21.61 -1.60 7.29
C LEU A 288 -22.44 -0.41 6.81
N GLU A 289 -23.78 -0.53 6.81
CA GLU A 289 -24.74 0.45 6.30
C GLU A 289 -24.52 0.76 4.81
N LEU A 290 -24.15 -0.26 4.03
CA LEU A 290 -23.95 -0.16 2.60
C LEU A 290 -25.19 -0.64 1.84
N THR A 291 -25.46 -0.03 0.69
CA THR A 291 -26.57 -0.45 -0.16
C THR A 291 -26.13 -1.60 -1.05
N LEU A 292 -26.83 -2.73 -0.96
CA LEU A 292 -26.59 -3.86 -1.86
C LEU A 292 -27.36 -3.64 -3.17
N SER A 293 -26.64 -3.51 -4.28
CA SER A 293 -27.29 -3.42 -5.59
C SER A 293 -27.92 -4.76 -6.00
N PRO A 294 -28.96 -4.79 -6.85
CA PRO A 294 -29.51 -6.05 -7.37
C PRO A 294 -28.47 -6.92 -8.09
N THR A 295 -27.49 -6.28 -8.73
CA THR A 295 -26.37 -6.96 -9.40
C THR A 295 -25.46 -7.65 -8.38
N ASP A 296 -25.14 -6.98 -7.28
CA ASP A 296 -24.29 -7.55 -6.22
C ASP A 296 -25.01 -8.67 -5.47
N ASP A 297 -26.33 -8.51 -5.21
CA ASP A 297 -27.15 -9.55 -4.59
C ASP A 297 -27.15 -10.85 -5.41
N LYS A 298 -27.28 -10.75 -6.73
CA LYS A 298 -27.20 -11.91 -7.63
C LYS A 298 -25.81 -12.56 -7.59
N LYS A 299 -24.74 -11.76 -7.64
CA LYS A 299 -23.35 -12.26 -7.61
C LYS A 299 -23.01 -13.00 -6.31
N ILE A 300 -23.58 -12.58 -5.17
CA ILE A 300 -23.32 -13.18 -3.86
C ILE A 300 -24.13 -14.47 -3.66
N THR A 301 -25.35 -14.53 -4.21
CA THR A 301 -26.28 -15.66 -4.00
C THR A 301 -26.05 -16.86 -4.92
N GLU A 302 -25.31 -16.67 -6.02
CA GLU A 302 -25.07 -17.73 -6.99
C GLU A 302 -24.12 -18.80 -6.42
N SER A 303 -24.63 -20.02 -6.29
CA SER A 303 -23.83 -21.16 -5.82
C SER A 303 -22.92 -21.64 -6.95
N PRO A 304 -21.60 -21.71 -6.74
CA PRO A 304 -20.66 -21.97 -7.82
C PRO A 304 -20.59 -23.46 -8.21
N THR A 305 -21.15 -24.35 -7.40
CA THR A 305 -21.37 -25.77 -7.72
C THR A 305 -22.51 -26.33 -6.85
N LYS A 306 -23.12 -27.45 -7.27
CA LYS A 306 -24.03 -28.26 -6.45
C LYS A 306 -23.34 -29.49 -5.84
N ASN A 307 -22.08 -29.72 -6.16
CA ASN A 307 -21.30 -30.85 -5.68
C ASN A 307 -20.36 -30.43 -4.56
N PHE A 308 -20.70 -30.79 -3.32
CA PHE A 308 -19.89 -30.43 -2.15
C PHE A 308 -18.47 -31.01 -2.20
N GLU A 309 -18.26 -32.20 -2.75
CA GLU A 309 -16.91 -32.77 -2.85
C GLU A 309 -16.07 -31.99 -3.88
N ALA A 310 -16.66 -31.58 -5.00
CA ALA A 310 -16.00 -30.69 -5.96
C ALA A 310 -15.60 -29.37 -5.30
N TYR A 311 -16.51 -28.78 -4.52
CA TYR A 311 -16.23 -27.57 -3.73
C TYR A 311 -15.07 -27.79 -2.74
N ASN A 312 -15.08 -28.89 -1.99
CA ASN A 312 -14.05 -29.22 -1.02
C ASN A 312 -12.66 -29.38 -1.68
N LEU A 313 -12.60 -30.01 -2.85
CA LEU A 313 -11.37 -30.13 -3.66
C LEU A 313 -10.91 -28.77 -4.19
N TYR A 314 -11.84 -27.92 -4.66
CA TYR A 314 -11.50 -26.55 -5.06
C TYR A 314 -10.88 -25.76 -3.90
N LEU A 315 -11.42 -25.84 -2.68
CA LEU A 315 -10.83 -25.18 -1.51
C LEU A 315 -9.40 -25.67 -1.23
N LYS A 316 -9.13 -26.98 -1.36
CA LYS A 316 -7.75 -27.50 -1.28
C LYS A 316 -6.87 -26.91 -2.37
N GLY A 317 -7.36 -26.88 -3.62
CA GLY A 317 -6.64 -26.29 -4.74
C GLY A 317 -6.21 -24.85 -4.46
N ARG A 318 -7.15 -24.01 -3.98
CA ARG A 318 -6.89 -22.62 -3.57
C ARG A 318 -5.86 -22.53 -2.45
N TYR A 319 -6.03 -23.32 -1.39
CA TYR A 319 -5.11 -23.38 -0.26
C TYR A 319 -3.65 -23.62 -0.71
N PHE A 320 -3.44 -24.56 -1.63
CA PHE A 320 -2.11 -24.87 -2.15
C PHE A 320 -1.59 -23.83 -3.15
N LEU A 321 -2.46 -23.23 -3.97
CA LEU A 321 -2.09 -22.15 -4.89
C LEU A 321 -1.50 -20.94 -4.16
N ASP A 322 -2.07 -20.58 -3.01
CA ASP A 322 -1.67 -19.37 -2.26
C ASP A 322 -0.31 -19.49 -1.56
N ARG A 323 0.16 -20.71 -1.29
CA ARG A 323 1.47 -20.95 -0.66
C ARG A 323 2.64 -20.74 -1.61
N ARG A 324 2.39 -20.78 -2.92
CA ARG A 324 3.34 -20.42 -4.00
C ARG A 324 4.70 -21.15 -3.94
N THR A 325 4.76 -22.36 -3.38
CA THR A 325 5.92 -23.26 -3.53
C THR A 325 5.73 -24.18 -4.74
N GLU A 326 6.81 -24.73 -5.30
CA GLU A 326 6.69 -25.65 -6.44
C GLU A 326 5.82 -26.87 -6.12
N ALA A 327 6.05 -27.50 -4.96
CA ALA A 327 5.32 -28.68 -4.53
C ALA A 327 3.83 -28.35 -4.29
N ASP A 328 3.54 -27.24 -3.61
CA ASP A 328 2.16 -26.81 -3.35
C ASP A 328 1.43 -26.48 -4.67
N LEU A 329 2.07 -25.77 -5.60
CA LEU A 329 1.44 -25.48 -6.90
C LEU A 329 1.11 -26.75 -7.69
N LYS A 330 1.94 -27.80 -7.63
CA LYS A 330 1.62 -29.11 -8.25
C LYS A 330 0.41 -29.78 -7.57
N TRP A 331 0.29 -29.67 -6.24
CA TRP A 331 -0.91 -30.11 -5.53
C TRP A 331 -2.14 -29.31 -5.93
N SER A 332 -2.01 -27.99 -6.11
CA SER A 332 -3.14 -27.15 -6.54
C SER A 332 -3.71 -27.60 -7.88
N VAL A 333 -2.83 -27.92 -8.85
CA VAL A 333 -3.21 -28.47 -10.17
C VAL A 333 -4.05 -29.74 -9.99
N LYS A 334 -3.54 -30.71 -9.23
CA LYS A 334 -4.22 -31.98 -9.00
C LYS A 334 -5.61 -31.79 -8.38
N TYR A 335 -5.74 -30.96 -7.36
CA TYR A 335 -7.04 -30.76 -6.70
C TYR A 335 -8.05 -30.01 -7.58
N PHE A 336 -7.61 -29.06 -8.40
CA PHE A 336 -8.51 -28.43 -9.37
C PHE A 336 -8.95 -29.40 -10.47
N GLU A 337 -8.06 -30.27 -10.96
CA GLU A 337 -8.41 -31.32 -11.93
C GLU A 337 -9.43 -32.30 -11.36
N GLU A 338 -9.25 -32.75 -10.11
CA GLU A 338 -10.22 -33.63 -9.43
C GLU A 338 -11.58 -32.92 -9.20
N ALA A 339 -11.58 -31.64 -8.84
CA ALA A 339 -12.82 -30.85 -8.70
C ALA A 339 -13.57 -30.75 -10.04
N ILE A 340 -12.86 -30.49 -11.13
CA ILE A 340 -13.41 -30.43 -12.50
C ILE A 340 -13.95 -31.79 -12.95
N ALA A 341 -13.30 -32.89 -12.56
CA ALA A 341 -13.78 -34.24 -12.88
C ALA A 341 -15.12 -34.56 -12.21
N LEU A 342 -15.37 -34.00 -11.02
CA LEU A 342 -16.64 -34.16 -10.30
C LEU A 342 -17.73 -33.17 -10.75
N ASP A 343 -17.35 -31.99 -11.22
CA ASP A 343 -18.25 -31.01 -11.81
C ASP A 343 -17.59 -30.30 -12.99
N SER A 344 -17.92 -30.76 -14.20
CA SER A 344 -17.34 -30.24 -15.44
C SER A 344 -17.72 -28.79 -15.77
N LEU A 345 -18.74 -28.24 -15.10
CA LEU A 345 -19.19 -26.85 -15.21
C LEU A 345 -18.66 -25.98 -14.06
N TYR A 346 -17.71 -26.47 -13.26
CA TYR A 346 -17.17 -25.71 -12.13
C TYR A 346 -16.15 -24.64 -12.57
N ALA A 347 -16.65 -23.53 -13.09
CA ALA A 347 -15.88 -22.50 -13.79
C ALA A 347 -14.68 -21.96 -12.99
N ILE A 348 -14.86 -21.69 -11.69
CA ILE A 348 -13.78 -21.15 -10.84
C ILE A 348 -12.63 -22.14 -10.62
N ALA A 349 -12.87 -23.46 -10.71
CA ALA A 349 -11.81 -24.46 -10.64
C ALA A 349 -10.91 -24.43 -11.89
N TYR A 350 -11.48 -24.18 -13.08
CA TYR A 350 -10.70 -23.94 -14.28
C TYR A 350 -9.85 -22.66 -14.19
N ALA A 351 -10.39 -21.58 -13.62
CA ALA A 351 -9.63 -20.35 -13.40
C ALA A 351 -8.46 -20.57 -12.44
N GLY A 352 -8.68 -21.31 -11.35
CA GLY A 352 -7.64 -21.72 -10.40
C GLY A 352 -6.55 -22.57 -11.07
N LEU A 353 -6.95 -23.55 -11.89
CA LEU A 353 -6.02 -24.40 -12.65
C LEU A 353 -5.16 -23.58 -13.62
N GLY A 354 -5.77 -22.63 -14.33
CA GLY A 354 -5.05 -21.70 -15.21
C GLY A 354 -4.02 -20.85 -14.45
N ALA A 355 -4.42 -20.30 -13.29
CA ALA A 355 -3.53 -19.53 -12.42
C ALA A 355 -2.34 -20.35 -11.91
N SER A 356 -2.56 -21.63 -11.56
CA SER A 356 -1.50 -22.55 -11.14
C SER A 356 -0.46 -22.78 -12.24
N TYR A 357 -0.90 -23.05 -13.47
CA TYR A 357 0.03 -23.26 -14.60
C TYR A 357 0.82 -22.01 -14.98
N ILE A 358 0.18 -20.84 -15.05
CA ILE A 358 0.92 -19.57 -15.31
C ILE A 358 1.93 -19.30 -14.20
N THR A 359 1.57 -19.53 -12.94
CA THR A 359 2.48 -19.32 -11.81
C THR A 359 3.68 -20.27 -11.89
N LEU A 360 3.44 -21.56 -12.16
CA LEU A 360 4.51 -22.55 -12.33
C LEU A 360 5.44 -22.18 -13.49
N ALA A 361 4.90 -21.81 -14.64
CA ALA A 361 5.67 -21.40 -15.82
C ALA A 361 6.46 -20.12 -15.58
N GLY A 362 5.83 -19.09 -14.98
CA GLY A 362 6.49 -17.82 -14.64
C GLY A 362 7.62 -17.98 -13.63
N ARG A 363 7.58 -19.01 -12.78
CA ARG A 363 8.65 -19.37 -11.83
C ARG A 363 9.72 -20.27 -12.44
N GLY A 364 9.53 -20.77 -13.66
CA GLY A 364 10.43 -21.73 -14.30
C GLY A 364 10.32 -23.16 -13.75
N TRP A 365 9.26 -23.48 -13.00
CA TRP A 365 8.98 -24.82 -12.44
C TRP A 365 8.13 -25.69 -13.37
N TYR A 366 7.84 -25.19 -14.56
CA TYR A 366 7.13 -25.87 -15.63
C TYR A 366 7.57 -25.31 -16.98
N PRO A 367 7.55 -26.09 -18.08
CA PRO A 367 7.88 -25.60 -19.40
C PRO A 367 7.09 -24.32 -19.72
N ARG A 368 7.82 -23.24 -20.05
CA ARG A 368 7.24 -21.89 -20.19
C ARG A 368 6.08 -21.87 -21.18
N GLU A 369 6.32 -22.31 -22.40
CA GLU A 369 5.33 -22.32 -23.48
C GLU A 369 4.08 -23.12 -23.08
N GLU A 370 4.26 -24.36 -22.64
CA GLU A 370 3.15 -25.25 -22.28
C GLU A 370 2.33 -24.70 -21.10
N GLY A 371 2.98 -24.17 -20.06
CA GLY A 371 2.28 -23.66 -18.89
C GLY A 371 1.52 -22.36 -19.17
N PHE A 372 2.05 -21.46 -20.00
CA PHE A 372 1.31 -20.27 -20.42
C PHE A 372 0.14 -20.63 -21.35
N GLN A 373 0.31 -21.59 -22.27
CA GLN A 373 -0.78 -22.09 -23.11
C GLN A 373 -1.89 -22.74 -22.29
N LYS A 374 -1.56 -23.65 -21.37
CA LYS A 374 -2.54 -24.27 -20.46
C LYS A 374 -3.23 -23.23 -19.58
N GLY A 375 -2.46 -22.27 -19.07
CA GLY A 375 -2.95 -21.13 -18.33
C GLY A 375 -4.09 -20.42 -19.03
N LYS A 376 -3.84 -19.96 -20.26
CA LYS A 376 -4.85 -19.28 -21.09
C LYS A 376 -6.02 -20.19 -21.44
N MET A 377 -5.75 -21.41 -21.89
CA MET A 377 -6.80 -22.38 -22.27
C MET A 377 -7.79 -22.66 -21.15
N TYR A 378 -7.32 -22.90 -19.93
CA TYR A 378 -8.21 -23.15 -18.79
C TYR A 378 -8.94 -21.88 -18.34
N SER A 379 -8.31 -20.71 -18.41
CA SER A 379 -9.01 -19.45 -18.14
C SER A 379 -10.08 -19.13 -19.18
N GLU A 380 -9.84 -19.39 -20.46
CA GLU A 380 -10.87 -19.26 -21.51
C GLU A 380 -12.02 -20.23 -21.28
N LYS A 381 -11.73 -21.47 -20.87
CA LYS A 381 -12.76 -22.45 -20.52
C LYS A 381 -13.59 -22.02 -19.31
N ALA A 382 -12.96 -21.41 -18.30
CA ALA A 382 -13.67 -20.81 -17.17
C ALA A 382 -14.66 -19.75 -17.65
N LEU A 383 -14.20 -18.82 -18.49
CA LEU A 383 -15.02 -17.72 -19.01
C LEU A 383 -16.12 -18.15 -19.99
N ALA A 384 -15.93 -19.28 -20.68
CA ALA A 384 -16.98 -19.87 -21.50
C ALA A 384 -18.14 -20.44 -20.67
N ILE A 385 -17.91 -20.74 -19.38
CA ILE A 385 -18.93 -21.24 -18.45
C ILE A 385 -19.51 -20.08 -17.62
N ASP A 386 -18.65 -19.21 -17.08
CA ASP A 386 -19.03 -18.02 -16.32
C ASP A 386 -18.11 -16.85 -16.66
N GLU A 387 -18.69 -15.83 -17.31
CA GLU A 387 -17.99 -14.62 -17.75
C GLU A 387 -17.66 -13.64 -16.61
N ASN A 388 -18.07 -13.90 -15.37
CA ASN A 388 -17.87 -13.01 -14.22
C ASN A 388 -16.72 -13.44 -13.29
N ILE A 389 -15.73 -14.18 -13.81
CA ILE A 389 -14.59 -14.66 -13.03
C ILE A 389 -13.37 -13.75 -13.24
N SER A 390 -13.18 -12.80 -12.31
CA SER A 390 -12.05 -11.86 -12.37
C SER A 390 -10.69 -12.55 -12.50
N LEU A 391 -10.45 -13.63 -11.74
CA LEU A 391 -9.19 -14.38 -11.78
C LEU A 391 -8.85 -14.89 -13.19
N ALA A 392 -9.83 -15.38 -13.96
CA ALA A 392 -9.60 -15.89 -15.30
C ALA A 392 -9.14 -14.76 -16.25
N TYR A 393 -9.74 -13.58 -16.15
CA TYR A 393 -9.27 -12.40 -16.89
C TYR A 393 -7.89 -11.94 -16.43
N THR A 394 -7.59 -11.98 -15.13
CA THR A 394 -6.24 -11.67 -14.61
C THR A 394 -5.19 -12.60 -15.23
N VAL A 395 -5.46 -13.90 -15.25
CA VAL A 395 -4.55 -14.93 -15.80
C VAL A 395 -4.36 -14.74 -17.31
N LEU A 396 -5.43 -14.48 -18.07
CA LEU A 396 -5.33 -14.16 -19.49
C LEU A 396 -4.49 -12.90 -19.74
N GLY A 397 -4.75 -11.83 -18.98
CA GLY A 397 -3.99 -10.58 -19.04
C GLY A 397 -2.50 -10.79 -18.79
N ALA A 398 -2.16 -11.55 -17.74
CA ALA A 398 -0.79 -11.93 -17.45
C ALA A 398 -0.17 -12.80 -18.55
N GLY A 399 -0.93 -13.72 -19.15
CA GLY A 399 -0.48 -14.54 -20.28
C GLY A 399 -0.13 -13.69 -21.50
N TYR A 400 -1.05 -12.81 -21.93
CA TYR A 400 -0.79 -11.91 -23.06
C TYR A 400 0.38 -10.96 -22.79
N TYR A 401 0.53 -10.47 -21.55
CA TYR A 401 1.60 -9.57 -21.14
C TYR A 401 2.97 -10.26 -21.05
N TRP A 402 3.11 -11.35 -20.28
CA TRP A 402 4.40 -11.98 -20.00
C TRP A 402 4.88 -12.93 -21.09
N HIS A 403 3.96 -13.52 -21.85
CA HIS A 403 4.28 -14.56 -22.81
C HIS A 403 4.16 -14.09 -24.26
N ASP A 404 2.97 -13.63 -24.64
CA ASP A 404 2.67 -13.36 -26.06
C ASP A 404 3.19 -11.99 -26.52
N TRP A 405 3.38 -11.05 -25.58
CA TRP A 405 3.62 -9.63 -25.86
C TRP A 405 2.50 -9.00 -26.69
N ASP A 406 1.27 -9.46 -26.48
CA ASP A 406 0.07 -8.85 -27.03
C ASP A 406 -0.47 -7.82 -26.04
N TRP A 407 0.04 -6.58 -26.15
CA TRP A 407 -0.26 -5.52 -25.20
C TRP A 407 -1.73 -5.14 -25.17
N LYS A 408 -2.39 -5.16 -26.34
CA LYS A 408 -3.80 -4.78 -26.49
C LYS A 408 -4.72 -5.79 -25.83
N GLN A 409 -4.47 -7.08 -26.07
CA GLN A 409 -5.23 -8.14 -25.41
C GLN A 409 -4.95 -8.16 -23.90
N ALA A 410 -3.69 -7.96 -23.49
CA ALA A 410 -3.33 -7.87 -22.07
C ALA A 410 -4.10 -6.75 -21.37
N GLU A 411 -4.12 -5.54 -21.93
CA GLU A 411 -4.85 -4.40 -21.40
C GLU A 411 -6.35 -4.68 -21.33
N ASN A 412 -6.94 -5.19 -22.41
CA ASN A 412 -8.36 -5.51 -22.44
C ASN A 412 -8.75 -6.48 -21.31
N LYS A 413 -8.01 -7.58 -21.15
CA LYS A 413 -8.33 -8.58 -20.13
C LYS A 413 -8.11 -8.06 -18.71
N LEU A 414 -7.05 -7.30 -18.45
CA LEU A 414 -6.82 -6.71 -17.13
C LEU A 414 -7.89 -5.68 -16.75
N GLN A 415 -8.35 -4.87 -17.70
CA GLN A 415 -9.47 -3.94 -17.47
C GLN A 415 -10.78 -4.67 -17.15
N GLN A 416 -11.08 -5.78 -17.85
CA GLN A 416 -12.26 -6.61 -17.54
C GLN A 416 -12.16 -7.23 -16.14
N SER A 417 -10.96 -7.72 -15.76
CA SER A 417 -10.71 -8.24 -14.42
C SER A 417 -11.00 -7.21 -13.32
N ILE A 418 -10.51 -5.98 -13.50
CA ILE A 418 -10.73 -4.85 -12.57
C ILE A 418 -12.19 -4.41 -12.55
N TYR A 419 -12.87 -4.45 -13.70
CA TYR A 419 -14.30 -4.11 -13.75
C TYR A 419 -15.16 -5.11 -12.96
N ILE A 420 -14.85 -6.41 -13.05
CA ILE A 420 -15.58 -7.47 -12.34
C ILE A 420 -15.29 -7.45 -10.84
N ASP A 421 -14.04 -7.25 -10.46
CA ASP A 421 -13.58 -7.18 -9.08
C ASP A 421 -12.61 -5.99 -8.93
N PRO A 422 -13.13 -4.80 -8.54
CA PRO A 422 -12.32 -3.61 -8.34
C PRO A 422 -11.30 -3.71 -7.20
N SER A 423 -11.41 -4.72 -6.34
CA SER A 423 -10.48 -4.96 -5.23
C SER A 423 -9.39 -5.98 -5.58
N ASN A 424 -9.40 -6.56 -6.78
CA ASN A 424 -8.41 -7.57 -7.20
C ASN A 424 -7.02 -6.95 -7.31
N GLU A 425 -6.21 -7.15 -6.28
CA GLU A 425 -4.87 -6.55 -6.14
C GLU A 425 -3.93 -7.03 -7.25
N THR A 426 -4.08 -8.30 -7.66
CA THR A 426 -3.22 -8.94 -8.65
C THR A 426 -3.51 -8.36 -10.03
N ALA A 427 -4.76 -8.06 -10.36
CA ALA A 427 -5.13 -7.39 -11.61
C ALA A 427 -4.60 -5.95 -11.67
N HIS A 428 -4.76 -5.17 -10.59
CA HIS A 428 -4.18 -3.83 -10.47
C HIS A 428 -2.65 -3.85 -10.60
N TYR A 429 -1.99 -4.82 -9.96
CA TYR A 429 -0.56 -5.03 -10.06
C TYR A 429 -0.11 -5.29 -11.51
N PHE A 430 -0.71 -6.26 -12.20
CA PHE A 430 -0.36 -6.58 -13.59
C PHE A 430 -0.64 -5.44 -14.55
N TYR A 431 -1.74 -4.71 -14.34
CA TYR A 431 -2.08 -3.59 -15.19
C TYR A 431 -1.10 -2.43 -15.00
N ALA A 432 -0.65 -2.17 -13.77
CA ALA A 432 0.41 -1.20 -13.52
C ALA A 432 1.74 -1.59 -14.18
N GLU A 433 2.10 -2.88 -14.18
CA GLU A 433 3.28 -3.36 -14.90
C GLU A 433 3.16 -3.11 -16.40
N LEU A 434 2.04 -3.48 -17.01
CA LEU A 434 1.76 -3.28 -18.43
C LEU A 434 1.80 -1.79 -18.80
N LEU A 435 1.11 -0.94 -18.04
CA LEU A 435 1.10 0.51 -18.28
C LEU A 435 2.50 1.11 -18.19
N ASN A 436 3.35 0.64 -17.28
CA ASN A 436 4.74 1.09 -17.23
C ASN A 436 5.56 0.63 -18.44
N VAL A 437 5.34 -0.59 -18.92
CA VAL A 437 5.96 -1.11 -20.15
C VAL A 437 5.52 -0.28 -21.36
N LEU A 438 4.28 0.19 -21.40
CA LEU A 438 3.74 1.07 -22.44
C LEU A 438 4.11 2.56 -22.25
N GLY A 439 4.88 2.90 -21.20
CA GLY A 439 5.27 4.28 -20.88
C GLY A 439 4.15 5.16 -20.30
N ARG A 440 2.97 4.59 -20.02
CA ARG A 440 1.81 5.26 -19.39
C ARG A 440 1.98 5.32 -17.87
N ASN A 441 3.09 5.92 -17.43
CA ASN A 441 3.53 5.82 -16.04
C ASN A 441 2.63 6.54 -15.01
N LYS A 442 1.85 7.54 -15.44
CA LYS A 442 0.87 8.22 -14.56
C LYS A 442 -0.26 7.26 -14.19
N GLU A 443 -0.84 6.58 -15.17
CA GLU A 443 -1.87 5.58 -14.95
C GLU A 443 -1.29 4.36 -14.22
N ALA A 444 -0.07 3.93 -14.57
CA ALA A 444 0.63 2.88 -13.84
C ALA A 444 0.75 3.21 -12.33
N ARG A 445 0.97 4.49 -12.00
CA ARG A 445 1.05 4.98 -10.63
C ARG A 445 -0.29 4.88 -9.90
N GLU A 446 -1.39 5.19 -10.56
CA GLU A 446 -2.74 5.06 -9.99
C GLU A 446 -3.03 3.60 -9.63
N HIS A 447 -2.80 2.67 -10.57
CA HIS A 447 -3.07 1.25 -10.34
C HIS A 447 -2.13 0.60 -9.33
N ILE A 448 -0.83 0.93 -9.32
CA ILE A 448 0.08 0.36 -8.31
C ILE A 448 -0.22 0.90 -6.91
N ASN A 449 -0.71 2.13 -6.78
CA ASN A 449 -1.15 2.67 -5.49
C ASN A 449 -2.41 1.95 -4.98
N LEU A 450 -3.33 1.58 -5.87
CA LEU A 450 -4.47 0.72 -5.53
C LEU A 450 -4.00 -0.68 -5.10
N ALA A 451 -3.07 -1.30 -5.84
CA ALA A 451 -2.48 -2.57 -5.42
C ALA A 451 -1.79 -2.45 -4.04
N LYS A 452 -1.06 -1.36 -3.75
CA LYS A 452 -0.50 -1.08 -2.42
C LYS A 452 -1.58 -0.91 -1.34
N LYS A 453 -2.72 -0.31 -1.67
CA LYS A 453 -3.86 -0.17 -0.76
C LYS A 453 -4.46 -1.53 -0.40
N PHE A 454 -4.62 -2.42 -1.39
CA PHE A 454 -5.17 -3.77 -1.18
C PHE A 454 -4.15 -4.76 -0.61
N SER A 455 -2.85 -4.50 -0.77
CA SER A 455 -1.76 -5.34 -0.26
C SER A 455 -0.60 -4.51 0.30
N PRO A 456 -0.79 -3.84 1.45
CA PRO A 456 0.16 -2.87 2.00
C PRO A 456 1.49 -3.45 2.48
N ILE A 457 1.65 -4.78 2.46
CA ILE A 457 2.87 -5.50 2.86
C ILE A 457 3.41 -6.42 1.74
N SER A 458 2.91 -6.29 0.51
CA SER A 458 3.38 -7.11 -0.62
C SER A 458 4.71 -6.60 -1.17
N GLN A 459 5.78 -7.34 -0.89
CA GLN A 459 7.12 -7.06 -1.42
C GLN A 459 7.14 -6.89 -2.96
N LEU A 460 6.36 -7.71 -3.68
CA LEU A 460 6.29 -7.69 -5.14
C LEU A 460 5.70 -6.36 -5.65
N ILE A 461 4.64 -5.87 -4.98
CA ILE A 461 3.99 -4.61 -5.32
C ILE A 461 4.92 -3.43 -5.02
N TYR A 462 5.62 -3.41 -3.88
CA TYR A 462 6.62 -2.37 -3.60
C TYR A 462 7.79 -2.39 -4.58
N LYS A 463 8.25 -3.57 -5.02
CA LYS A 463 9.29 -3.68 -6.05
C LYS A 463 8.86 -3.05 -7.38
N THR A 464 7.62 -3.29 -7.80
CA THR A 464 7.08 -2.69 -9.03
C THR A 464 6.84 -1.19 -8.87
N SER A 465 6.33 -0.77 -7.71
CA SER A 465 6.16 0.63 -7.36
C SER A 465 7.49 1.39 -7.40
N ASN A 466 8.57 0.79 -6.88
CA ASN A 466 9.93 1.31 -6.99
C ASN A 466 10.35 1.50 -8.46
N ILE A 467 10.14 0.51 -9.34
CA ILE A 467 10.48 0.60 -10.78
C ILE A 467 9.72 1.76 -11.44
N ILE A 468 8.44 1.89 -11.16
CA ILE A 468 7.62 2.97 -11.74
C ILE A 468 8.09 4.35 -11.23
N TYR A 469 8.47 4.48 -9.95
CA TYR A 469 9.03 5.73 -9.42
C TYR A 469 10.38 6.05 -10.05
N TYR A 470 11.26 5.04 -10.18
CA TYR A 470 12.52 5.18 -10.87
C TYR A 470 12.30 5.73 -12.28
N ASN A 471 11.42 5.10 -13.06
CA ASN A 471 11.06 5.48 -14.43
C ASN A 471 10.34 6.84 -14.55
N ASN A 472 9.84 7.39 -13.44
CA ASN A 472 9.26 8.74 -13.36
C ASN A 472 10.25 9.80 -12.85
N HIS A 473 11.52 9.45 -12.64
CA HIS A 473 12.53 10.31 -12.02
C HIS A 473 12.20 10.72 -10.57
N GLU A 474 11.31 10.00 -9.90
CA GLU A 474 10.96 10.19 -8.49
C GLU A 474 11.90 9.35 -7.60
N PHE A 475 13.20 9.66 -7.67
CA PHE A 475 14.26 8.79 -7.13
C PHE A 475 14.19 8.59 -5.61
N GLU A 476 13.86 9.62 -4.85
CA GLU A 476 13.72 9.51 -3.39
C GLU A 476 12.61 8.51 -3.02
N LYS A 477 11.46 8.58 -3.69
CA LYS A 477 10.35 7.63 -3.46
C LYS A 477 10.69 6.22 -3.93
N ALA A 478 11.46 6.09 -5.01
CA ALA A 478 11.98 4.80 -5.43
C ALA A 478 12.88 4.19 -4.33
N ILE A 479 13.75 4.98 -3.72
CA ILE A 479 14.59 4.54 -2.59
C ILE A 479 13.73 4.11 -1.41
N GLU A 480 12.72 4.91 -1.02
CA GLU A 480 11.78 4.59 0.08
C GLU A 480 11.07 3.25 -0.16
N ASP A 481 10.52 3.03 -1.36
CA ASP A 481 9.89 1.74 -1.69
C ASP A 481 10.92 0.59 -1.71
N SER A 482 12.18 0.85 -2.10
CA SER A 482 13.25 -0.16 -2.02
C SER A 482 13.56 -0.57 -0.59
N GLU A 483 13.63 0.41 0.32
CA GLU A 483 13.82 0.20 1.75
C GLU A 483 12.65 -0.56 2.34
N LYS A 484 11.42 -0.22 1.92
CA LYS A 484 10.24 -0.96 2.35
C LYS A 484 10.27 -2.43 1.94
N VAL A 485 10.74 -2.76 0.73
CA VAL A 485 10.94 -4.16 0.34
C VAL A 485 11.90 -4.88 1.29
N ILE A 486 12.99 -4.23 1.70
CA ILE A 486 13.99 -4.81 2.62
C ILE A 486 13.44 -4.96 4.03
N GLU A 487 12.70 -3.96 4.55
CA GLU A 487 12.01 -4.04 5.84
C GLU A 487 11.06 -5.24 5.91
N LEU A 488 10.40 -5.55 4.78
CA LEU A 488 9.50 -6.69 4.64
C LEU A 488 10.24 -8.02 4.45
N GLY A 489 11.57 -8.06 4.52
CA GLY A 489 12.41 -9.24 4.34
C GLY A 489 12.66 -9.62 2.87
N GLY A 490 12.31 -8.74 1.94
CA GLY A 490 12.54 -8.92 0.51
C GLY A 490 13.89 -8.40 0.04
N VAL A 491 14.17 -8.61 -1.24
CA VAL A 491 15.42 -8.18 -1.89
C VAL A 491 15.14 -7.11 -2.94
N SER A 492 15.59 -5.89 -2.68
CA SER A 492 15.54 -4.77 -3.63
C SER A 492 16.77 -3.88 -3.52
N PHE A 493 17.69 -4.03 -4.48
CA PHE A 493 18.94 -3.25 -4.51
C PHE A 493 19.20 -2.55 -5.84
N HIS A 494 18.72 -3.09 -6.98
CA HIS A 494 19.06 -2.63 -8.33
C HIS A 494 18.84 -1.12 -8.56
N ASN A 495 17.59 -0.64 -8.50
CA ASN A 495 17.30 0.77 -8.77
C ASN A 495 17.94 1.71 -7.73
N ARG A 496 18.02 1.30 -6.47
CA ARG A 496 18.68 2.08 -5.41
C ARG A 496 20.19 2.23 -5.68
N PHE A 497 20.85 1.14 -6.10
CA PHE A 497 22.25 1.15 -6.52
C PHE A 497 22.46 2.08 -7.72
N ASP A 498 21.66 1.91 -8.79
CA ASP A 498 21.72 2.76 -9.98
C ASP A 498 21.55 4.25 -9.66
N ILE A 499 20.60 4.60 -8.79
CA ILE A 499 20.35 5.99 -8.36
C ILE A 499 21.61 6.55 -7.68
N TYR A 500 22.20 5.82 -6.73
CA TYR A 500 23.38 6.29 -6.01
C TYR A 500 24.60 6.42 -6.91
N VAL A 501 24.82 5.50 -7.85
CA VAL A 501 25.89 5.62 -8.84
C VAL A 501 25.69 6.86 -9.73
N LYS A 502 24.48 7.06 -10.28
CA LYS A 502 24.17 8.22 -11.13
C LYS A 502 24.25 9.56 -10.39
N GLN A 503 24.02 9.58 -9.08
CA GLN A 503 24.15 10.76 -8.24
C GLN A 503 25.57 10.96 -7.68
N HIS A 504 26.54 10.13 -8.07
CA HIS A 504 27.91 10.13 -7.55
C HIS A 504 28.01 9.93 -6.02
N LYS A 505 27.00 9.28 -5.43
CA LYS A 505 26.96 8.91 -3.99
C LYS A 505 27.54 7.51 -3.79
N TYR A 506 28.81 7.33 -4.14
CA TYR A 506 29.43 6.01 -4.24
C TYR A 506 29.49 5.27 -2.90
N ASP A 507 29.75 5.95 -1.78
CA ASP A 507 29.74 5.31 -0.45
C ASP A 507 28.40 4.60 -0.19
N LYS A 508 27.28 5.23 -0.55
CA LYS A 508 25.95 4.62 -0.44
C LYS A 508 25.75 3.47 -1.44
N ALA A 509 26.31 3.57 -2.64
CA ALA A 509 26.24 2.49 -3.63
C ALA A 509 27.00 1.23 -3.15
N ILE A 510 28.16 1.42 -2.52
CA ILE A 510 28.96 0.33 -1.94
C ILE A 510 28.20 -0.33 -0.77
N GLU A 511 27.59 0.45 0.11
CA GLU A 511 26.73 -0.10 1.17
C GLU A 511 25.57 -0.95 0.61
N VAL A 512 24.98 -0.57 -0.52
CA VAL A 512 23.97 -1.39 -1.19
C VAL A 512 24.53 -2.74 -1.66
N LEU A 513 25.74 -2.76 -2.22
CA LEU A 513 26.40 -4.01 -2.63
C LEU A 513 26.80 -4.87 -1.43
N LYS A 514 27.21 -4.27 -0.31
CA LYS A 514 27.52 -4.98 0.94
C LYS A 514 26.28 -5.65 1.52
N VAL A 515 25.16 -4.94 1.59
CA VAL A 515 23.86 -5.53 1.99
C VAL A 515 23.48 -6.70 1.09
N ARG A 516 23.68 -6.56 -0.23
CA ARG A 516 23.45 -7.66 -1.18
C ARG A 516 24.38 -8.84 -0.88
N CYS A 517 25.66 -8.63 -0.59
CA CYS A 517 26.58 -9.72 -0.23
C CYS A 517 26.08 -10.46 1.01
N SER A 518 25.68 -9.75 2.07
CA SER A 518 25.11 -10.34 3.28
C SER A 518 23.86 -11.18 2.99
N ILE A 519 22.96 -10.72 2.11
CA ILE A 519 21.75 -11.46 1.71
C ILE A 519 22.09 -12.78 1.01
N PHE A 520 23.15 -12.81 0.20
CA PHE A 520 23.56 -14.00 -0.56
C PHE A 520 24.70 -14.80 0.12
N ASN A 521 24.97 -14.56 1.41
CA ASN A 521 26.05 -15.20 2.17
C ASN A 521 27.45 -15.05 1.53
N GLU A 522 27.70 -13.90 0.90
CA GLU A 522 29.01 -13.50 0.39
C GLU A 522 29.67 -12.54 1.39
N ASP A 523 31.01 -12.55 1.48
CA ASP A 523 31.76 -11.63 2.34
C ASP A 523 31.53 -10.16 1.91
N PRO A 524 30.89 -9.30 2.71
CA PRO A 524 30.64 -7.91 2.34
C PRO A 524 31.93 -7.09 2.26
N GLU A 525 32.97 -7.44 3.01
CA GLU A 525 34.25 -6.69 3.06
C GLU A 525 35.03 -6.78 1.74
N ILE A 526 34.68 -7.74 0.87
CA ILE A 526 35.28 -7.83 -0.47
C ILE A 526 34.94 -6.59 -1.31
N VAL A 527 33.74 -6.01 -1.11
CA VAL A 527 33.26 -4.87 -1.89
C VAL A 527 34.12 -3.63 -1.58
N ASP A 528 34.45 -3.41 -0.31
CA ASP A 528 35.29 -2.30 0.12
C ASP A 528 36.70 -2.42 -0.49
N LYS A 529 37.32 -3.61 -0.44
CA LYS A 529 38.64 -3.86 -1.05
C LYS A 529 38.66 -3.56 -2.55
N ILE A 530 37.61 -3.96 -3.27
CA ILE A 530 37.51 -3.72 -4.72
C ILE A 530 37.32 -2.24 -5.01
N TYR A 531 36.44 -1.58 -4.24
CA TYR A 531 36.19 -0.15 -4.38
C TYR A 531 37.44 0.68 -4.09
N GLU A 532 38.21 0.34 -3.06
CA GLU A 532 39.50 0.98 -2.76
C GLU A 532 40.53 0.77 -3.88
N ALA A 533 40.59 -0.42 -4.47
CA ALA A 533 41.58 -0.75 -5.50
C ALA A 533 41.23 -0.17 -6.88
N SER A 534 39.95 -0.04 -7.22
CA SER A 534 39.50 0.18 -8.60
C SER A 534 38.30 1.11 -8.76
N GLY A 535 37.88 1.77 -7.68
CA GLY A 535 36.77 2.71 -7.66
C GLY A 535 35.42 2.05 -7.97
N ILE A 536 34.41 2.91 -8.22
CA ILE A 536 33.04 2.45 -8.48
C ILE A 536 32.95 1.60 -9.76
N GLU A 537 33.76 1.91 -10.78
CA GLU A 537 33.78 1.17 -12.04
C GLU A 537 34.23 -0.28 -11.83
N GLY A 538 35.29 -0.50 -11.04
CA GLY A 538 35.75 -1.84 -10.72
C GLY A 538 34.78 -2.60 -9.82
N ALA A 539 34.12 -1.94 -8.87
CA ALA A 539 33.05 -2.53 -8.09
C ALA A 539 31.85 -2.96 -8.97
N ILE A 540 31.48 -2.17 -9.97
CA ILE A 540 30.43 -2.54 -10.94
C ILE A 540 30.86 -3.71 -11.82
N LYS A 541 32.10 -3.72 -12.34
CA LYS A 541 32.62 -4.85 -13.14
C LYS A 541 32.63 -6.15 -12.35
N TRP A 542 33.12 -6.10 -11.11
CA TRP A 542 33.04 -7.23 -10.19
C TRP A 542 31.60 -7.69 -9.96
N PHE A 543 30.67 -6.75 -9.82
CA PHE A 543 29.26 -7.08 -9.64
C PHE A 543 28.63 -7.68 -10.90
N ILE A 544 29.01 -7.24 -12.10
CA ILE A 544 28.60 -7.85 -13.38
C ILE A 544 29.03 -9.31 -13.46
N ASP A 545 30.25 -9.63 -13.05
CA ASP A 545 30.79 -10.99 -13.09
C ASP A 545 30.05 -11.94 -12.15
N ARG A 546 29.55 -11.42 -11.02
CA ARG A 546 28.82 -12.18 -9.99
C ARG A 546 27.31 -12.18 -10.13
N THR A 547 26.75 -11.22 -10.85
CA THR A 547 25.35 -11.25 -11.24
C THR A 547 25.14 -12.53 -12.04
N LEU A 548 24.19 -13.36 -11.61
CA LEU A 548 24.04 -14.76 -12.01
C LEU A 548 24.40 -15.02 -13.48
N GLY A 549 25.47 -15.78 -13.69
CA GLY A 549 25.91 -16.27 -15.00
C GLY A 549 24.81 -17.05 -15.71
N SER A 550 24.79 -16.97 -17.05
CA SER A 550 24.00 -17.76 -18.03
C SER A 550 22.48 -17.96 -17.80
N GLN A 551 21.90 -17.47 -16.72
CA GLN A 551 20.46 -17.54 -16.47
C GLN A 551 19.74 -16.43 -17.26
N PRO A 552 18.62 -16.73 -17.95
CA PRO A 552 17.79 -15.77 -18.69
C PRO A 552 17.54 -14.44 -17.98
N ASN A 553 17.36 -14.48 -16.65
CA ASN A 553 17.04 -13.33 -15.83
C ASN A 553 18.22 -12.37 -15.62
N GLY A 554 19.47 -12.85 -15.68
CA GLY A 554 20.67 -12.05 -15.40
C GLY A 554 21.08 -11.11 -16.52
N TYR A 555 20.68 -11.38 -17.78
CA TYR A 555 21.13 -10.58 -18.93
C TYR A 555 20.60 -9.13 -18.90
N TYR A 556 19.34 -8.92 -18.54
CA TYR A 556 18.76 -7.59 -18.39
C TYR A 556 19.50 -6.79 -17.31
N ASP A 557 19.71 -7.38 -16.13
CA ASP A 557 20.36 -6.71 -15.00
C ASP A 557 21.82 -6.39 -15.31
N LYS A 558 22.56 -7.29 -15.96
CA LYS A 558 23.93 -7.02 -16.43
C LYS A 558 23.97 -5.89 -17.46
N ALA A 559 23.02 -5.84 -18.39
CA ALA A 559 22.96 -4.76 -19.37
C ALA A 559 22.79 -3.40 -18.69
N ARG A 560 21.95 -3.31 -17.64
CA ARG A 560 21.79 -2.09 -16.82
C ARG A 560 23.11 -1.69 -16.15
N LEU A 561 23.85 -2.65 -15.59
CA LEU A 561 25.14 -2.39 -14.96
C LEU A 561 26.21 -1.93 -15.98
N CYS A 562 26.26 -2.52 -17.18
CA CYS A 562 27.11 -2.05 -18.28
C CYS A 562 26.81 -0.59 -18.64
N MET A 563 25.54 -0.19 -18.64
CA MET A 563 25.16 1.20 -18.88
C MET A 563 25.68 2.16 -17.79
N LEU A 564 25.81 1.73 -16.53
CA LEU A 564 26.36 2.57 -15.46
C LEU A 564 27.86 2.88 -15.63
N ILE A 565 28.59 2.05 -16.37
CA ILE A 565 30.03 2.25 -16.67
C ILE A 565 30.27 2.69 -18.13
N GLY A 566 29.21 2.97 -18.89
CA GLY A 566 29.30 3.43 -20.28
C GLY A 566 29.68 2.34 -21.30
N ASP A 567 29.62 1.05 -20.93
CA ASP A 567 29.89 -0.06 -21.85
C ASP A 567 28.65 -0.37 -22.72
N ILE A 568 28.45 0.49 -23.72
CA ILE A 568 27.32 0.41 -24.67
C ILE A 568 27.31 -0.92 -25.44
N LYS A 569 28.49 -1.40 -25.84
CA LYS A 569 28.60 -2.62 -26.65
C LYS A 569 28.12 -3.83 -25.87
N SER A 570 28.64 -4.04 -24.67
CA SER A 570 28.22 -5.18 -23.83
C SER A 570 26.76 -5.06 -23.42
N ALA A 571 26.26 -3.84 -23.15
CA ALA A 571 24.85 -3.62 -22.85
C ALA A 571 23.95 -4.09 -24.00
N LEU A 572 24.25 -3.73 -25.25
CA LEU A 572 23.49 -4.16 -26.42
C LEU A 572 23.56 -5.69 -26.63
N ASP A 573 24.75 -6.28 -26.52
CA ASP A 573 24.93 -7.75 -26.66
C ASP A 573 24.11 -8.51 -25.59
N LEU A 574 24.03 -7.97 -24.38
CA LEU A 574 23.24 -8.54 -23.28
C LEU A 574 21.73 -8.32 -23.47
N LEU A 575 21.30 -7.19 -24.02
CA LEU A 575 19.89 -6.95 -24.35
C LEU A 575 19.40 -7.88 -25.47
N GLU A 576 20.22 -8.18 -26.47
CA GLU A 576 19.90 -9.16 -27.51
C GLU A 576 19.68 -10.56 -26.92
N LYS A 577 20.56 -11.00 -26.01
CA LYS A 577 20.36 -12.26 -25.26
C LYS A 577 19.11 -12.21 -24.39
N SER A 578 18.85 -11.09 -23.73
CA SER A 578 17.65 -10.90 -22.90
C SER A 578 16.36 -11.06 -23.72
N TYR A 579 16.35 -10.58 -24.97
CA TYR A 579 15.26 -10.82 -25.93
C TYR A 579 15.13 -12.30 -26.30
N GLU A 580 16.24 -12.94 -26.71
CA GLU A 580 16.25 -14.35 -27.13
C GLU A 580 15.70 -15.29 -26.06
N PHE A 581 16.06 -15.04 -24.80
CA PHE A 581 15.60 -15.82 -23.66
C PHE A 581 14.25 -15.34 -23.09
N ARG A 582 13.57 -14.39 -23.74
CA ARG A 582 12.25 -13.87 -23.31
C ARG A 582 12.23 -13.45 -21.84
N ASN A 583 13.27 -12.74 -21.40
CA ASN A 583 13.36 -12.22 -20.04
C ASN A 583 12.11 -11.37 -19.70
N LEU A 584 11.53 -11.57 -18.52
CA LEU A 584 10.28 -10.91 -18.11
C LEU A 584 10.39 -9.38 -18.03
N ASN A 585 11.59 -8.84 -17.77
CA ASN A 585 11.84 -7.40 -17.73
C ASN A 585 12.17 -6.81 -19.10
N PHE A 586 12.48 -7.63 -20.11
CA PHE A 586 12.90 -7.14 -21.43
C PHE A 586 11.90 -6.17 -22.07
N PRO A 587 10.57 -6.34 -21.99
CA PRO A 587 9.64 -5.36 -22.55
C PRO A 587 9.84 -3.93 -22.04
N ARG A 588 10.44 -3.75 -20.86
CA ARG A 588 10.66 -2.42 -20.26
C ARG A 588 11.73 -1.60 -20.99
N ILE A 589 12.55 -2.18 -21.88
CA ILE A 589 13.73 -1.50 -22.46
C ILE A 589 13.42 -0.12 -23.07
N LYS A 590 12.28 0.04 -23.73
CA LYS A 590 11.91 1.28 -24.45
C LYS A 590 11.78 2.48 -23.51
N HIS A 591 11.29 2.23 -22.29
CA HIS A 591 10.93 3.26 -21.31
C HIS A 591 11.79 3.24 -20.04
N ASP A 592 12.65 2.23 -19.85
CA ASP A 592 13.61 2.22 -18.76
C ASP A 592 14.64 3.35 -18.95
N ILE A 593 14.78 4.20 -17.93
CA ILE A 593 15.66 5.37 -17.96
C ILE A 593 17.12 4.96 -18.17
N ILE A 594 17.53 3.79 -17.68
CA ILE A 594 18.93 3.33 -17.79
C ILE A 594 19.38 3.14 -19.24
N PHE A 595 18.45 2.83 -20.15
CA PHE A 595 18.73 2.59 -21.56
C PHE A 595 18.40 3.79 -22.47
N GLN A 596 18.00 4.94 -21.92
CA GLN A 596 17.75 6.16 -22.71
C GLN A 596 18.93 6.56 -23.62
N PRO A 597 20.20 6.44 -23.19
CA PRO A 597 21.33 6.74 -24.08
C PRO A 597 21.42 5.83 -25.31
N LEU A 598 20.79 4.64 -25.28
CA LEU A 598 20.79 3.69 -26.40
C LEU A 598 19.71 4.00 -27.46
N LYS A 599 18.81 4.96 -27.24
CA LYS A 599 17.68 5.21 -28.16
C LYS A 599 18.11 5.57 -29.59
N SER A 600 19.29 6.16 -29.77
CA SER A 600 19.87 6.47 -31.08
C SER A 600 20.59 5.28 -31.72
N GLU A 601 20.85 4.21 -30.99
CA GLU A 601 21.57 3.04 -31.47
C GLU A 601 20.67 2.18 -32.38
N PRO A 602 21.08 1.88 -33.63
CA PRO A 602 20.28 1.09 -34.56
C PRO A 602 19.91 -0.30 -34.01
N ARG A 603 20.84 -0.95 -33.30
CA ARG A 603 20.62 -2.25 -32.65
C ARG A 603 19.53 -2.19 -31.59
N PHE A 604 19.52 -1.13 -30.79
CA PHE A 604 18.50 -0.92 -29.76
C PHE A 604 17.13 -0.63 -30.38
N LYS A 605 17.08 0.21 -31.41
CA LYS A 605 15.84 0.47 -32.15
C LYS A 605 15.24 -0.82 -32.71
N ALA A 606 16.06 -1.65 -33.35
CA ALA A 606 15.61 -2.96 -33.87
C ALA A 606 15.07 -3.89 -32.76
N LEU A 607 15.60 -3.83 -31.54
CA LEU A 607 15.07 -4.58 -30.39
C LEU A 607 13.72 -4.04 -29.91
N VAL A 608 13.56 -2.72 -29.88
CA VAL A 608 12.29 -2.07 -29.52
C VAL A 608 11.22 -2.34 -30.58
N ASP A 609 11.56 -2.29 -31.87
CA ASP A 609 10.62 -2.54 -32.97
C ASP A 609 10.04 -3.96 -32.90
N LYS A 610 10.83 -4.96 -32.47
CA LYS A 610 10.36 -6.34 -32.24
C LYS A 610 9.27 -6.47 -31.17
N LEU A 611 9.12 -5.47 -30.28
CA LEU A 611 8.09 -5.48 -29.25
C LEU A 611 6.73 -5.02 -29.77
N ASN A 612 6.61 -4.43 -30.98
CA ASN A 612 5.33 -4.00 -31.57
C ASN A 612 4.46 -3.17 -30.60
N MET A 613 5.03 -2.13 -29.99
CA MET A 613 4.36 -1.29 -28.98
C MET A 613 3.66 -0.05 -29.57
N GLU A 614 3.38 -0.05 -30.87
CA GLU A 614 2.72 1.07 -31.57
C GLU A 614 1.22 0.84 -31.73
#